data_AF-A0A933F452-F1
#
_entry.id   AF-A0A933F452-F1
#
_cell.length_a   1.000
_cell.length_b   1.000
_cell.length_c   1.000
_cell.angle_alpha   90.00
_cell.angle_beta   90.00
_cell.angle_gamma   90.00
#
_symmetry.space_group_name_H-M   'P 1'
#
loop_
_entity.id
_entity.type
_entity.pdbx_description
1 polymer ?
#
loop_
_entity_poly.entity_id
_entity_poly.type
_entity_poly.pdbx_seq_one_letter_code
_entity_poly.pdbx_strand_id
1 'polypeptide(L)'
;MDGLFILLLVGLTSVGAYWVGAKGFGLSGRGLRRAVERVLECVGMMLVFLVGNLAAGIVAILAARAVTQQFVSLYLIDDETLVILSLLQGFAFQCWRDASAP
;
A
#
# COMPACT_ATOMS: atom_id res chain seq x y z
N MET A 1 -20.09 11.01 13.60
CA MET A 1 -21.02 10.95 12.45
C MET A 1 -20.27 10.83 11.11
N ASP A 2 -18.98 11.18 11.10
CA ASP A 2 -18.11 11.22 9.91
C ASP A 2 -17.82 9.84 9.32
N GLY A 3 -17.64 8.80 10.16
CA GLY A 3 -17.39 7.44 9.70
C GLY A 3 -18.54 6.84 8.88
N LEU A 4 -19.79 7.13 9.25
CA LEU A 4 -20.98 6.63 8.56
C LEU A 4 -21.16 7.35 7.21
N PHE A 5 -20.86 8.64 7.16
CA PHE A 5 -20.82 9.42 5.91
C PHE A 5 -19.73 8.90 4.96
N ILE A 6 -18.51 8.66 5.45
CA ILE A 6 -17.41 8.10 4.65
C ILE A 6 -17.80 6.70 4.12
N LEU A 7 -18.36 5.85 4.98
CA LEU A 7 -18.78 4.51 4.59
C LEU A 7 -19.84 4.55 3.47
N LEU A 8 -20.84 5.44 3.60
CA LEU A 8 -21.86 5.64 2.57
C LEU A 8 -21.26 6.18 1.27
N LEU A 9 -20.37 7.17 1.36
CA LEU A 9 -19.72 7.75 0.19
C LEU A 9 -18.88 6.72 -0.56
N VAL A 10 -18.03 5.97 0.15
CA VAL A 10 -17.19 4.90 -0.42
C VAL A 10 -18.06 3.76 -0.98
N GLY A 11 -19.12 3.38 -0.28
CA GLY A 11 -20.07 2.38 -0.75
C GLY A 11 -20.75 2.80 -2.04
N LEU A 12 -21.23 4.04 -2.11
CA LEU A 12 -21.95 4.58 -3.27
C LEU A 12 -21.03 4.71 -4.49
N THR A 13 -19.80 5.20 -4.31
CA THR A 13 -18.81 5.29 -5.39
C THR A 13 -18.36 3.91 -5.86
N SER A 14 -18.20 2.94 -4.96
CA SER A 14 -17.87 1.55 -5.31
C SER A 14 -18.98 0.88 -6.11
N VAL A 15 -20.24 1.04 -5.69
CA VAL A 15 -21.42 0.54 -6.43
C VAL A 15 -21.54 1.22 -7.79
N GLY A 16 -21.32 2.54 -7.84
CA GLY A 16 -21.30 3.29 -9.10
C GLY A 16 -20.23 2.78 -10.06
N ALA A 17 -19.00 2.60 -9.57
CA ALA A 17 -17.90 2.05 -10.36
C ALA A 17 -18.19 0.64 -10.86
N TYR A 18 -18.77 -0.22 -10.02
CA TYR A 18 -19.20 -1.57 -10.42
C TYR A 18 -20.27 -1.51 -11.52
N TRP A 19 -21.27 -0.64 -11.37
CA TRP A 19 -22.36 -0.54 -12.33
C TRP A 19 -21.89 0.01 -13.69
N VAL A 20 -21.04 1.04 -13.68
CA VAL A 20 -20.38 1.56 -14.89
C VAL A 20 -19.49 0.51 -15.53
N GLY A 21 -18.73 -0.26 -14.74
CA GLY A 21 -17.89 -1.34 -15.25
C GLY A 21 -18.69 -2.49 -15.88
N ALA A 22 -19.76 -2.92 -15.21
CA ALA A 22 -20.58 -4.04 -15.65
C ALA A 22 -21.46 -3.68 -16.86
N LYS A 23 -22.11 -2.51 -16.85
CA LYS A 23 -23.00 -2.07 -17.94
C LYS A 23 -22.31 -1.29 -19.06
N GLY A 24 -21.30 -0.49 -18.74
CA GLY A 24 -20.59 0.34 -19.71
C GLY A 24 -19.47 -0.40 -20.44
N PHE A 25 -18.74 -1.27 -19.75
CA PHE A 25 -17.57 -1.97 -20.29
C PHE A 25 -17.74 -3.50 -20.41
N GLY A 26 -18.88 -4.05 -20.02
CA GLY A 26 -19.16 -5.49 -20.09
C GLY A 26 -18.24 -6.36 -19.21
N LEU A 27 -17.67 -5.77 -18.15
CA LEU A 27 -16.73 -6.46 -17.27
C LEU A 27 -17.43 -7.62 -16.54
N SER A 28 -16.90 -8.83 -16.71
CA SER A 28 -17.45 -10.02 -16.05
C SER A 28 -17.16 -10.04 -14.55
N GLY A 29 -18.07 -10.58 -13.73
CA GLY A 29 -17.85 -10.75 -12.29
C GLY A 29 -16.65 -11.64 -11.93
N ARG A 30 -16.21 -12.53 -12.84
CA ARG A 30 -14.96 -13.28 -12.71
C ARG A 30 -13.72 -12.38 -12.81
N GLY A 31 -13.79 -11.32 -13.61
CA GLY A 31 -12.76 -10.29 -13.69
C GLY A 31 -12.62 -9.49 -12.40
N LEU A 32 -13.73 -9.24 -11.70
CA LEU A 32 -13.71 -8.53 -10.41
C LEU A 32 -12.95 -9.33 -9.34
N ARG A 33 -13.21 -10.64 -9.22
CA ARG A 33 -12.47 -11.49 -8.25
C ARG A 33 -10.97 -11.45 -8.51
N ARG A 34 -10.55 -11.62 -9.77
CA ARG A 34 -9.15 -11.60 -10.15
C ARG A 34 -8.50 -10.23 -9.92
N ALA A 35 -9.25 -9.14 -10.13
CA ALA A 35 -8.78 -7.80 -9.81
C ALA A 35 -8.58 -7.61 -8.29
N VAL A 36 -9.50 -8.10 -7.47
CA VAL A 36 -9.38 -8.05 -6.00
C VAL A 36 -8.19 -8.87 -5.51
N GLU A 37 -8.02 -10.10 -6.02
CA GLU A 37 -6.84 -10.93 -5.74
C GLU A 37 -5.53 -10.18 -6.06
N ARG A 38 -5.49 -9.49 -7.22
CA ARG A 38 -4.32 -8.72 -7.63
C ARG A 38 -4.06 -7.48 -6.77
N VAL A 39 -5.11 -6.79 -6.34
CA VAL A 39 -4.99 -5.68 -5.39
C VAL A 39 -4.47 -6.18 -4.04
N LEU A 40 -4.95 -7.31 -3.55
CA LEU A 40 -4.46 -7.93 -2.31
C LEU A 40 -2.97 -8.31 -2.41
N GLU A 41 -2.54 -8.90 -3.52
CA GLU A 41 -1.10 -9.15 -3.77
C GLU A 41 -0.29 -7.86 -3.72
N CYS A 42 -0.78 -6.81 -4.36
CA CYS A 42 -0.11 -5.51 -4.41
C CYS A 42 0.00 -4.87 -3.02
N VAL A 43 -1.10 -4.86 -2.26
CA VAL A 43 -1.12 -4.39 -0.87
C VAL A 43 -0.17 -5.22 0.00
N GLY A 44 -0.15 -6.54 -0.17
CA GLY A 44 0.80 -7.41 0.53
C GLY A 44 2.26 -7.02 0.27
N MET A 45 2.62 -6.76 -0.98
CA MET A 45 3.96 -6.29 -1.34
C MET A 45 4.28 -4.92 -0.74
N MET A 46 3.33 -3.98 -0.77
CA MET A 46 3.48 -2.67 -0.11
C MET A 46 3.74 -2.81 1.39
N LEU A 47 3.02 -3.71 2.07
CA LEU A 47 3.24 -3.99 3.50
C LEU A 47 4.60 -4.61 3.77
N VAL A 48 5.08 -5.51 2.90
CA VAL A 48 6.43 -6.09 3.02
C VAL A 48 7.51 -5.00 2.96
N PHE A 49 7.41 -4.06 2.00
CA PHE A 49 8.33 -2.92 1.94
C PHE A 49 8.21 -2.01 3.14
N LEU A 50 6.99 -1.74 3.62
CA LEU A 50 6.78 -0.90 4.80
C LEU A 50 7.44 -1.49 6.05
N VAL A 51 7.19 -2.78 6.31
CA VAL A 51 7.80 -3.50 7.45
C VAL A 51 9.31 -3.58 7.27
N GLY A 52 9.80 -3.83 6.06
CA GLY A 52 11.23 -3.87 5.74
C GLY A 52 11.93 -2.54 6.00
N ASN A 53 11.36 -1.43 5.54
CA ASN A 53 11.88 -0.08 5.75
C ASN A 53 11.83 0.32 7.22
N LEU A 54 10.74 -0.01 7.92
CA LEU A 54 10.62 0.22 9.36
C LEU A 54 11.70 -0.52 10.14
N ALA A 55 11.88 -1.81 9.86
CA ALA A 55 12.92 -2.63 10.48
C ALA A 55 14.33 -2.10 10.16
N ALA A 56 14.61 -1.79 8.89
CA ALA A 56 15.89 -1.23 8.47
C ALA A 56 16.18 0.12 9.13
N GLY A 57 15.17 1.00 9.22
CA GLY A 57 15.27 2.28 9.92
C GLY A 57 15.59 2.10 11.40
N ILE A 58 14.89 1.19 12.09
CA ILE A 58 15.15 0.88 13.51
C ILE A 58 16.60 0.42 13.70
N VAL A 59 17.05 -0.53 12.88
CA VAL A 59 18.44 -1.04 12.93
C VAL A 59 19.45 0.09 12.69
N ALA A 60 19.21 0.95 11.69
CA ALA A 60 20.07 2.07 11.39
C ALA A 60 20.16 3.08 12.56
N ILE A 61 19.04 3.40 13.21
CA ILE A 61 19.01 4.28 14.38
C ILE A 61 19.78 3.67 15.56
N LEU A 62 19.59 2.37 15.83
CA LEU A 62 20.30 1.69 16.91
C LEU A 62 21.81 1.67 16.65
N ALA A 63 22.22 1.37 15.42
CA ALA A 63 23.62 1.40 15.01
C ALA A 63 24.22 2.81 15.16
N ALA A 64 23.50 3.84 14.68
CA ALA A 64 23.94 5.23 14.81
C ALA A 64 24.09 5.64 16.27
N ARG A 65 23.13 5.31 17.15
CA ARG A 65 23.20 5.59 18.59
C ARG A 65 24.39 4.88 19.25
N ALA A 66 24.68 3.64 18.87
CA ALA A 66 25.81 2.90 19.41
C ALA A 66 27.16 3.58 19.07
N VAL A 67 27.28 4.11 17.85
CA VAL A 67 28.53 4.72 17.35
C VAL A 67 28.69 6.17 17.81
N THR A 68 27.63 6.98 17.79
CA THR A 68 27.74 8.43 18.05
C THR A 68 27.48 8.82 19.49
N GLN A 69 26.88 7.94 20.31
CA GLN A 69 26.37 8.25 21.66
C GLN A 69 25.37 9.44 21.68
N GLN A 70 24.89 9.90 20.52
CA GLN A 70 23.91 10.97 20.39
C GLN A 70 22.51 10.40 20.22
N PHE A 71 21.52 11.11 20.77
CA PHE A 71 20.12 10.71 20.73
C PHE A 71 19.53 11.00 19.34
N VAL A 72 19.61 10.04 18.42
CA VAL A 72 18.83 10.10 17.16
C VAL A 72 17.37 9.79 17.50
N SER A 73 16.47 10.73 17.23
CA SER A 73 15.05 10.59 17.55
C SER A 73 14.39 9.54 16.64
N LEU A 74 13.61 8.63 17.24
CA LEU A 74 12.80 7.63 16.52
C LEU A 74 11.69 8.27 15.68
N TYR A 75 11.37 9.55 15.91
CA TYR A 75 10.37 10.30 15.15
C TYR A 75 10.68 10.44 13.65
N LEU A 76 11.94 10.26 13.24
CA LEU A 76 12.30 10.26 11.81
C LEU A 76 11.70 9.08 11.04
N ILE A 77 11.29 8.02 11.72
CA ILE A 77 10.69 6.82 11.09
C ILE A 77 9.15 6.89 11.12
N ASP A 78 8.57 7.71 11.99
CA ASP A 78 7.12 7.94 12.09
C ASP A 78 6.61 8.97 11.06
N ASP A 79 7.37 9.17 9.98
CA ASP A 79 7.05 10.13 8.94
C ASP A 79 6.13 9.50 7.88
N GLU A 80 5.06 10.20 7.51
CA GLU A 80 4.13 9.80 6.45
C GLU A 80 4.85 9.50 5.12
N THR A 81 6.01 10.14 4.91
CA THR A 81 6.91 9.90 3.77
C THR A 81 7.39 8.45 3.72
N LEU A 82 7.70 7.81 4.86
CA LEU A 82 8.11 6.40 4.90
C LEU A 82 6.98 5.51 4.40
N VAL A 83 5.75 5.81 4.79
CA VAL A 83 4.56 5.09 4.32
C VAL A 83 4.42 5.27 2.81
N ILE A 84 4.39 6.52 2.32
CA ILE A 84 4.22 6.82 0.89
C ILE A 84 5.31 6.15 0.04
N LEU A 85 6.58 6.24 0.45
CA LEU A 85 7.70 5.62 -0.28
C LEU A 85 7.61 4.09 -0.27
N SER A 86 7.19 3.48 0.84
CA SER A 86 7.02 2.02 0.92
C SER A 86 5.88 1.53 0.02
N LEU A 87 4.78 2.29 -0.06
CA LEU A 87 3.69 2.00 -0.99
C LEU A 87 4.18 2.10 -2.44
N LEU A 88 4.93 3.15 -2.78
CA LEU A 88 5.48 3.34 -4.12
C LEU A 88 6.47 2.23 -4.50
N GLN A 89 7.33 1.80 -3.56
CA GLN A 89 8.24 0.67 -3.75
C GLN A 89 7.49 -0.64 -3.98
N GLY A 90 6.50 -0.95 -3.14
CA GLY A 90 5.67 -2.14 -3.31
C GLY A 90 4.94 -2.15 -4.65
N PHE A 91 4.38 -1.01 -5.05
CA PHE A 91 3.72 -0.87 -6.36
C PHE A 91 4.69 -1.01 -7.53
N ALA A 92 5.84 -0.33 -7.48
CA ALA A 92 6.85 -0.38 -8.53
C ALA A 92 7.40 -1.82 -8.69
N PHE A 93 7.67 -2.50 -7.59
CA PHE A 93 8.09 -3.90 -7.59
C PHE A 93 7.02 -4.82 -8.17
N GLN A 94 5.75 -4.60 -7.79
CA GLN A 94 4.63 -5.38 -8.31
C GLN A 94 4.45 -5.19 -9.82
N CYS A 95 4.56 -3.95 -10.32
CA CYS A 95 4.57 -3.66 -11.76
C CYS A 95 5.75 -4.32 -12.48
N TRP A 96 6.95 -4.29 -11.89
CA TRP A 96 8.14 -4.93 -12.46
C TRP A 96 8.01 -6.45 -12.51
N ARG A 97 7.50 -7.08 -11.45
CA ARG A 97 7.19 -8.52 -11.40
C ARG A 97 6.22 -8.92 -12.50
N ASP A 98 5.18 -8.11 -12.70
CA ASP A 98 4.13 -8.37 -13.69
C ASP A 98 4.64 -8.25 -15.12
N ALA A 99 5.48 -7.25 -15.38
CA ALA A 99 6.13 -7.05 -16.68
C ALA A 99 7.18 -8.14 -17.01
N SER A 100 7.67 -8.85 -16.00
CA SER A 100 8.72 -9.87 -16.13
C SER A 100 8.15 -11.31 -16.11
N ALA A 101 6.84 -11.47 -15.89
CA ALA A 101 6.19 -12.78 -15.94
C ALA A 101 6.06 -13.26 -17.40
N PRO A 102 6.39 -14.54 -17.70
CA PRO A 102 6.37 -15.10 -19.05
C PRO A 102 4.95 -15.31 -19.62
#